data_AF-A0A964HH59-F1
#
_entry.id   AF-A0A964HH59-F1
#
_cell.length_a   1.000
_cell.length_b   1.000
_cell.length_c   1.000
_cell.angle_alpha   90.00
_cell.angle_beta   90.00
_cell.angle_gamma   90.00
#
_symmetry.space_group_name_H-M   'P 1'
#
loop_
_entity.id
_entity.type
_entity.pdbx_description
1 polymer ?
#
loop_
_entity_poly.entity_id
_entity_poly.type
_entity_poly.pdbx_seq_one_letter_code
_entity_poly.pdbx_strand_id
1 'polypeptide(L)'
;QLARETLLVPDFHVPPAMVAPLGLLRLAIALGRKVRFDYVRADGAPSSRTAWPLGLFFWGGTWTLGAWCELRGEYRSFRVDRLAALTMLEEGFEGARERLLEDYIRVVSAD
;
A
#
# COMPACT_ATOMS: atom_id res chain seq x y z
N GLN A 1 -14.15 5.39 -16.25
CA GLN A 1 -14.26 3.91 -16.19
C GLN A 1 -12.88 3.34 -16.46
N LEU A 2 -12.09 3.10 -15.41
CA LEU A 2 -10.76 2.49 -15.54
C LEU A 2 -10.95 1.02 -15.93
N ALA A 3 -10.62 0.68 -17.17
CA ALA A 3 -10.67 -0.71 -17.65
C ALA A 3 -9.72 -1.57 -16.81
N ARG A 4 -10.20 -2.74 -16.37
CA ARG A 4 -9.37 -3.78 -15.73
C ARG A 4 -8.50 -4.43 -16.81
N GLU A 5 -7.45 -3.73 -17.23
CA GLU A 5 -6.38 -4.35 -17.99
C GLU A 5 -5.42 -5.01 -17.00
N THR A 6 -5.23 -6.32 -17.14
CA THR A 6 -4.22 -7.05 -16.38
C THR A 6 -2.86 -6.57 -16.87
N LEU A 7 -2.27 -5.63 -16.15
CA LEU A 7 -0.90 -5.18 -16.41
C LEU A 7 0.04 -6.32 -16.02
N LEU A 8 0.66 -6.97 -17.02
CA LEU A 8 1.81 -7.81 -16.77
C LEU A 8 2.93 -6.89 -16.27
N VAL A 9 3.26 -6.99 -14.98
CA VAL A 9 4.43 -6.32 -14.41
C VAL A 9 5.55 -7.36 -14.39
N PRO A 10 6.54 -7.29 -15.30
CA PRO A 10 7.65 -8.22 -15.28
C PRO A 10 8.42 -8.07 -13.96
N ASP A 11 8.85 -9.19 -13.39
CA ASP A 11 9.53 -9.21 -12.08
C ASP A 11 11.01 -8.74 -12.15
N PHE A 12 11.46 -8.23 -13.31
CA PHE A 12 12.81 -7.73 -13.49
C PHE A 12 13.06 -6.53 -12.56
N HIS A 13 14.07 -6.65 -11.70
CA HIS A 13 14.47 -5.66 -10.68
C HIS A 13 13.62 -5.57 -9.39
N VAL A 14 12.79 -6.58 -9.07
CA VAL A 14 12.28 -6.71 -7.69
C VAL A 14 13.34 -7.40 -6.84
N PRO A 15 13.93 -6.75 -5.81
CA PRO A 15 14.85 -7.44 -4.91
C PRO A 15 14.15 -8.66 -4.28
N PRO A 16 14.83 -9.81 -4.09
CA PRO A 16 14.20 -11.01 -3.53
C PRO A 16 13.44 -10.75 -2.21
N ALA A 17 13.97 -9.85 -1.37
CA ALA A 17 13.34 -9.42 -0.11
C ALA A 17 11.98 -8.73 -0.29
N MET A 18 11.67 -8.22 -1.49
CA MET A 18 10.45 -7.48 -1.81
C MET A 18 9.36 -8.36 -2.41
N VAL A 19 9.68 -9.58 -2.85
CA VAL A 19 8.69 -10.49 -3.48
C VAL A 19 7.57 -10.84 -2.51
N ALA A 20 7.92 -11.29 -1.30
CA ALA A 20 6.93 -11.68 -0.30
C ALA A 20 6.06 -10.51 0.19
N PRO A 21 6.61 -9.34 0.56
CA PRO A 21 5.81 -8.17 0.92
C PRO A 21 4.85 -7.72 -0.20
N LEU A 22 5.32 -7.64 -1.44
CA LEU A 22 4.48 -7.25 -2.57
C LEU A 22 3.37 -8.27 -2.83
N GLY A 23 3.66 -9.56 -2.72
CA GLY A 23 2.65 -10.62 -2.82
C GLY A 23 1.56 -10.49 -1.77
N LEU A 24 1.94 -10.29 -0.50
CA LEU A 24 1.00 -10.10 0.60
C LEU A 24 0.14 -8.85 0.41
N LEU A 25 0.76 -7.72 0.02
CA LEU A 25 0.03 -6.48 -0.24
C LEU A 25 -0.95 -6.62 -1.42
N ARG A 26 -0.55 -7.28 -2.51
CA ARG A 26 -1.44 -7.57 -3.65
C ARG A 26 -2.65 -8.39 -3.21
N LEU A 27 -2.44 -9.41 -2.38
CA LEU A 27 -3.51 -10.24 -1.85
C LEU A 27 -4.44 -9.43 -0.93
N ALA A 28 -3.88 -8.62 -0.02
CA ALA A 28 -4.67 -7.78 0.89
C ALA A 28 -5.52 -6.75 0.13
N ILE A 29 -4.98 -6.14 -0.91
CA ILE A 29 -5.72 -5.22 -1.82
C ILE A 29 -6.88 -5.97 -2.50
N ALA A 30 -6.61 -7.16 -3.05
CA ALA A 30 -7.62 -7.95 -3.75
C ALA A 30 -8.76 -8.40 -2.84
N LEU A 31 -8.45 -8.72 -1.57
CA LEU A 31 -9.42 -9.17 -0.58
C LEU A 31 -10.08 -8.03 0.22
N GLY A 32 -9.65 -6.78 0.04
CA GLY A 32 -10.14 -5.65 0.85
C GLY A 32 -9.80 -5.78 2.34
N ARG A 33 -8.65 -6.39 2.65
CA ARG A 33 -8.18 -6.62 4.03
C ARG A 33 -7.23 -5.52 4.49
N LYS A 34 -7.32 -5.12 5.75
CA LYS A 34 -6.36 -4.22 6.36
C LYS A 34 -4.99 -4.90 6.49
N VAL A 35 -3.95 -4.10 6.58
CA VAL A 35 -2.59 -4.58 6.89
C VAL A 35 -2.04 -3.86 8.11
N ARG A 36 -1.26 -4.58 8.92
CA ARG A 36 -0.48 -4.02 10.01
C ARG A 36 1.01 -4.18 9.72
N PHE A 37 1.78 -3.15 10.03
CA PHE A 37 3.23 -3.16 9.85
C PHE A 37 3.92 -2.15 10.74
N ASP A 38 5.19 -2.41 11.03
CA ASP A 38 6.10 -1.44 11.59
C ASP A 38 6.75 -0.64 10.46
N TYR A 39 7.00 0.64 10.73
CA TYR A 39 7.46 1.60 9.75
C TYR A 39 8.43 2.58 10.37
N VAL A 40 9.61 2.69 9.74
CA VAL A 40 10.58 3.74 10.06
C VAL A 40 10.17 5.00 9.30
N ARG A 41 9.75 6.00 10.07
CA ARG A 41 9.39 7.32 9.53
C ARG A 41 10.63 8.02 8.93
N ALA A 42 10.39 9.10 8.18
CA ALA A 42 11.48 9.89 7.60
C ALA A 42 12.42 10.52 8.65
N ASP A 43 11.93 10.76 9.87
CA ASP A 43 12.71 11.24 11.01
C ASP A 43 13.42 10.12 11.79
N GLY A 44 13.36 8.87 11.31
CA GLY A 44 13.99 7.72 11.95
C GLY A 44 13.19 7.11 13.11
N ALA A 45 12.07 7.71 13.52
CA ALA A 45 11.28 7.18 14.62
C ALA A 45 10.51 5.91 14.21
N PRO A 46 10.59 4.81 14.99
CA PRO A 46 9.81 3.60 14.73
C PRO A 46 8.34 3.86 15.02
N SER A 47 7.48 3.19 14.28
CA SER A 47 6.05 3.44 14.42
C SER A 47 5.24 2.29 13.83
N SER A 48 4.19 1.84 14.53
CA SER A 48 3.30 0.80 14.02
C SER A 48 2.09 1.42 13.32
N ARG A 49 1.62 0.78 12.25
CA ARG A 49 0.55 1.29 11.38
C ARG A 49 -0.45 0.18 11.10
N THR A 50 -1.73 0.52 11.20
CA THR A 50 -2.80 -0.18 10.50
C THR A 50 -3.21 0.67 9.30
N ALA A 51 -3.27 0.06 8.12
CA ALA A 51 -3.58 0.76 6.89
C ALA A 51 -4.58 -0.02 6.04
N TRP A 52 -5.39 0.71 5.26
CA TRP A 52 -6.30 0.15 4.27
C TRP A 52 -5.59 0.17 2.92
N PRO A 53 -5.07 -0.96 2.42
CA PRO A 53 -4.28 -0.97 1.20
C PRO A 53 -5.17 -0.78 -0.03
N LEU A 54 -4.87 0.23 -0.86
CA LEU A 54 -5.73 0.62 -2.00
C LEU A 54 -5.10 0.30 -3.35
N GLY A 55 -3.78 0.46 -3.44
CA GLY A 55 -3.01 0.24 -4.66
C GLY A 55 -1.50 0.19 -4.40
N LEU A 56 -0.79 -0.50 -5.29
CA LEU A 56 0.67 -0.51 -5.35
C LEU A 56 1.13 0.29 -6.57
N PHE A 57 2.14 1.10 -6.38
CA PHE A 57 2.67 1.99 -7.40
C PHE A 57 4.18 1.87 -7.43
N PHE A 58 4.76 1.97 -8.63
CA PHE A 58 6.19 1.98 -8.84
C PHE A 58 6.60 3.30 -9.47
N TRP A 59 7.37 4.11 -8.74
CA TRP A 59 7.91 5.37 -9.23
C TRP A 59 9.28 5.64 -8.58
N GLY A 60 10.16 6.35 -9.29
CA GLY A 60 11.47 6.75 -8.73
C GLY A 60 12.33 5.56 -8.26
N GLY A 61 12.14 4.36 -8.83
CA GLY A 61 12.89 3.15 -8.49
C GLY A 61 12.43 2.43 -7.22
N THR A 62 11.29 2.79 -6.62
CA THR A 62 10.78 2.11 -5.41
C THR A 62 9.30 1.76 -5.55
N TRP A 63 8.91 0.66 -4.92
CA TRP A 63 7.50 0.31 -4.71
C TRP A 63 6.93 1.09 -3.53
N THR A 64 5.70 1.56 -3.69
CA THR A 64 4.96 2.31 -2.69
C THR A 64 3.53 1.80 -2.58
N LEU A 65 3.06 1.64 -1.35
CA LEU A 65 1.68 1.32 -1.02
C LEU A 65 0.91 2.64 -0.80
N GLY A 66 -0.10 2.89 -1.64
CA GLY A 66 -1.10 3.92 -1.36
C GLY A 66 -2.19 3.36 -0.46
N ALA A 67 -2.47 4.03 0.65
CA ALA A 67 -3.40 3.54 1.67
C ALA A 67 -4.05 4.66 2.49
N TRP A 68 -5.19 4.36 3.10
CA TRP A 68 -5.71 5.13 4.24
C TRP A 68 -4.98 4.70 5.51
N CYS A 69 -4.45 5.64 6.28
CA CYS A 69 -3.73 5.37 7.52
C CYS A 69 -4.62 5.66 8.73
N GLU A 70 -5.01 4.64 9.49
CA GLU A 70 -5.91 4.83 10.64
C GLU A 70 -5.32 5.71 11.74
N LEU A 71 -4.00 5.60 11.98
CA LEU A 71 -3.33 6.42 12.99
C LEU A 71 -3.38 7.92 12.66
N ARG A 72 -3.41 8.27 11.37
CA ARG A 72 -3.38 9.67 10.92
C ARG A 72 -4.75 10.18 10.49
N GLY A 73 -5.67 9.29 10.14
CA GLY A 73 -6.95 9.66 9.57
C GLY A 73 -6.79 10.35 8.21
N GLU A 74 -5.82 9.93 7.40
CA GLU A 74 -5.52 10.53 6.11
C GLU A 74 -4.95 9.51 5.11
N TYR A 75 -4.98 9.87 3.83
CA TYR A 75 -4.33 9.10 2.76
C TYR A 75 -2.81 9.30 2.79
N ARG A 76 -2.06 8.20 2.71
CA ARG A 76 -0.58 8.22 2.72
C ARG A 76 0.02 7.19 1.78
N SER A 77 1.25 7.46 1.39
CA SER A 77 2.10 6.58 0.61
C SER A 77 3.21 6.00 1.50
N PHE A 78 3.33 4.67 1.54
CA PHE A 78 4.33 3.96 2.35
C PHE A 78 5.32 3.24 1.44
N ARG A 79 6.61 3.54 1.57
CA ARG A 79 7.61 2.83 0.75
C ARG A 79 7.71 1.38 1.21
N VAL A 80 7.57 0.45 0.27
CA VAL A 80 7.45 -0.97 0.59
C VAL A 80 8.73 -1.54 1.21
N ASP A 81 9.87 -0.99 0.81
CA ASP A 81 11.21 -1.34 1.33
C ASP A 81 11.45 -0.92 2.78
N ARG A 82 10.56 -0.11 3.37
CA ARG A 82 10.62 0.35 4.77
C ARG A 82 9.60 -0.33 5.69
N LEU A 83 8.79 -1.25 5.18
CA LEU A 83 7.89 -2.04 6.03
C LEU A 83 8.67 -3.15 6.74
N ALA A 84 8.38 -3.30 8.02
CA ALA A 84 8.79 -4.44 8.83
C ALA A 84 7.55 -5.07 9.48
N ALA A 85 7.66 -6.34 9.89
CA ALA A 85 6.58 -7.08 10.56
C ALA A 85 5.21 -6.97 9.84
N LEU A 86 5.23 -6.97 8.50
CA LEU A 86 4.02 -6.83 7.68
C LEU A 86 3.13 -8.07 7.84
N THR A 87 1.89 -7.84 8.22
CA THR A 87 0.85 -8.88 8.33
C THR A 87 -0.48 -8.40 7.75
N MET A 88 -1.22 -9.33 7.14
CA MET A 88 -2.59 -9.10 6.70
C MET A 88 -3.52 -9.40 7.87
N LEU A 89 -4.48 -8.51 8.10
CA LEU A 89 -5.47 -8.64 9.16
C LEU A 89 -6.72 -9.37 8.67
N GLU A 90 -7.48 -9.94 9.60
CA GLU A 90 -8.79 -10.51 9.30
C GLU A 90 -9.85 -9.41 9.14
N GLU A 91 -9.60 -8.22 9.65
CA GLU A 91 -10.49 -7.08 9.50
C GLU A 91 -10.40 -6.53 8.07
N GLY A 92 -11.57 -6.41 7.43
CA GLY A 92 -11.72 -5.61 6.21
C GLY A 92 -11.85 -4.13 6.53
N PHE A 93 -11.81 -3.28 5.51
CA PHE A 93 -12.13 -1.85 5.65
C PHE A 93 -13.44 -1.49 4.93
N GLU A 94 -14.08 -0.43 5.40
CA GLU A 94 -15.35 0.04 4.85
C GLU A 94 -15.13 0.89 3.60
N GLY A 95 -16.11 0.87 2.70
CA GLY A 95 -16.08 1.63 1.45
C GLY A 95 -15.60 0.82 0.25
N ALA A 96 -16.03 1.23 -0.94
CA ALA A 96 -15.55 0.62 -2.17
C ALA A 96 -14.09 1.04 -2.40
N ARG A 97 -13.19 0.06 -2.49
CA ARG A 97 -11.75 0.27 -2.72
C ARG A 97 -11.49 1.18 -3.92
N GLU A 98 -12.28 1.05 -4.98
CA GLU A 98 -12.17 1.89 -6.19
C GLU A 98 -12.38 3.37 -5.87
N ARG A 99 -13.41 3.72 -5.10
CA ARG A 99 -13.66 5.12 -4.69
C ARG A 99 -12.56 5.64 -3.77
N LEU A 100 -12.14 4.82 -2.80
CA LEU A 100 -11.04 5.18 -1.89
C LEU A 100 -9.72 5.39 -2.66
N LEU A 101 -9.46 4.58 -3.68
CA LEU A 101 -8.30 4.73 -4.55
C LEU A 101 -8.36 6.01 -5.40
N GLU A 102 -9.53 6.33 -5.95
CA GLU A 102 -9.75 7.60 -6.66
C GLU A 102 -9.53 8.80 -5.75
N ASP A 103 -10.02 8.76 -4.51
CA ASP A 103 -9.80 9.81 -3.51
C ASP A 103 -8.31 9.91 -3.12
N TYR A 104 -7.62 8.79 -2.92
CA TYR A 104 -6.18 8.75 -2.71
C TYR A 104 -5.42 9.43 -3.87
N ILE A 105 -5.74 9.08 -5.12
CA ILE A 105 -5.08 9.65 -6.31
C ILE A 105 -5.32 11.16 -6.34
N ARG A 106 -6.53 11.62 -6.04
CA ARG A 106 -6.86 13.06 -5.99
C ARG A 106 -6.03 13.81 -4.96
N VAL A 107 -5.87 13.24 -3.76
CA VAL A 107 -5.07 13.85 -2.67
C VAL A 107 -3.60 13.92 -3.05
N VAL A 108 -3.02 12.81 -3.51
CA VAL A 108 -1.57 12.74 -3.80
C VAL A 108 -1.18 13.49 -5.08
N SER A 109 -2.11 13.72 -6.01
CA SER A 109 -1.83 14.51 -7.22
C SER A 109 -1.96 16.03 -7.01
N ALA A 110 -2.49 16.45 -5.86
CA ALA A 110 -2.65 17.86 -5.50
C ALA A 110 -1.46 18.42 -4.69
N ASP A 111 -0.58 17.53 -4.21
CA ASP A 111 0.69 17.83 -3.52
C ASP A 111 1.87 17.84 -4.51
#